data_AF-A0A963T3H1-F1
#
_entry.id   AF-A0A963T3H1-F1
#
_cell.length_a   1.000
_cell.length_b   1.000
_cell.length_c   1.000
_cell.angle_alpha   90.00
_cell.angle_beta   90.00
_cell.angle_gamma   90.00
#
_symmetry.space_group_name_H-M   'P 1'
#
loop_
_entity.id
_entity.type
_entity.pdbx_description
1 polymer ?
#
loop_
_entity_poly.entity_id
_entity_poly.type
_entity_poly.pdbx_seq_one_letter_code
_entity_poly.pdbx_strand_id
1 'polypeptide(L)'
;LANAIRRGILDDGAADTGCGLKAFYREAFLRLPYFDHIHRYLPALMRREGYEVEFQPVGHRPRAHGQSKYTNWGRLRASFRDLLGVVWLKARARTPATISELEPGGDYDTI
;
A
#
# COMPACT_ATOMS: atom_id res chain seq x y z
N LEU A 1 -15.22 -13.31 1.33
CA LEU A 1 -14.58 -13.76 0.07
C LEU A 1 -13.66 -12.70 -0.55
N ALA A 2 -14.16 -11.51 -0.92
CA ALA A 2 -13.34 -10.46 -1.56
C ALA A 2 -12.12 -10.00 -0.73
N ASN A 3 -12.29 -9.82 0.60
CA ASN A 3 -11.16 -9.46 1.49
C ASN A 3 -10.10 -10.56 1.60
N ALA A 4 -10.49 -11.84 1.48
CA ALA A 4 -9.55 -12.97 1.56
C ALA A 4 -8.69 -13.06 0.30
N ILE A 5 -9.31 -12.89 -0.88
CA ILE A 5 -8.58 -12.83 -2.17
C ILE A 5 -7.63 -11.63 -2.19
N ARG A 6 -8.08 -10.45 -1.75
CA ARG A 6 -7.23 -9.26 -1.64
C ARG A 6 -6.04 -9.50 -0.71
N ARG A 7 -6.25 -10.11 0.47
CA ARG A 7 -5.17 -10.42 1.41
C ARG A 7 -4.16 -11.39 0.83
N GLY A 8 -4.60 -12.42 0.11
CA GLY A 8 -3.68 -13.36 -0.56
C GLY A 8 -2.87 -12.72 -1.69
N ILE A 9 -3.44 -11.77 -2.41
CA ILE A 9 -2.78 -11.08 -3.53
C ILE A 9 -1.83 -9.97 -3.06
N LEU A 10 -2.24 -9.19 -2.06
CA LEU A 10 -1.45 -8.05 -1.58
C LEU A 10 -0.49 -8.42 -0.45
N ASP A 11 -0.71 -9.53 0.24
CA ASP A 11 0.06 -9.97 1.41
C ASP A 11 0.43 -8.80 2.35
N ASP A 12 -0.55 -7.94 2.62
CA ASP A 12 -0.35 -6.67 3.32
C ASP A 12 -0.71 -6.75 4.81
N GLY A 13 -1.10 -7.93 5.29
CA GLY A 13 -1.52 -8.18 6.68
C GLY A 13 -2.78 -7.44 7.11
N ALA A 14 -3.38 -6.63 6.22
CA ALA A 14 -4.33 -5.61 6.62
C ALA A 14 -5.72 -6.18 6.89
N ALA A 15 -6.19 -5.98 8.13
CA ALA A 15 -7.49 -6.45 8.55
C ALA A 15 -8.66 -5.58 8.11
N ASP A 16 -8.45 -4.26 8.16
CA ASP A 16 -9.35 -3.26 7.62
C ASP A 16 -8.55 -2.16 6.93
N THR A 17 -8.59 -2.16 5.60
CA THR A 17 -7.89 -1.14 4.80
C THR A 17 -8.68 0.15 4.68
N GLY A 18 -9.98 0.08 4.99
CA GLY A 18 -10.91 1.20 5.05
C GLY A 18 -10.83 1.97 6.37
N CYS A 19 -10.09 1.49 7.37
CA CYS A 19 -9.87 2.20 8.62
C CYS A 19 -9.32 3.61 8.34
N GLY A 20 -9.97 4.64 8.88
CA GLY A 20 -9.59 6.04 8.65
C GLY A 20 -8.37 6.49 9.45
N LEU A 21 -8.05 5.78 10.54
CA LEU A 21 -6.91 6.10 11.41
C LEU A 21 -5.67 5.34 10.93
N LYS A 22 -4.66 6.09 10.48
CA LYS A 22 -3.35 5.56 10.08
C LYS A 22 -2.27 6.59 10.41
N ALA A 23 -1.11 6.14 10.86
CA ALA A 23 0.05 6.98 11.15
C ALA A 23 1.26 6.49 10.34
N PHE A 24 2.05 7.42 9.83
CA PHE A 24 3.19 7.14 8.95
C PHE A 24 4.30 8.14 9.19
N TYR A 25 5.54 7.73 8.97
CA TYR A 25 6.65 8.65 8.76
C TYR A 25 6.39 9.48 7.50
N ARG A 26 6.65 10.79 7.57
CA ARG A 26 6.36 11.72 6.48
C ARG A 26 7.17 11.37 5.23
N GLU A 27 8.45 11.11 5.41
CA GLU A 27 9.41 10.71 4.38
C GLU A 27 9.03 9.39 3.70
N ALA A 28 8.46 8.44 4.44
CA ALA A 28 7.96 7.19 3.88
C ALA A 28 6.74 7.47 2.99
N PHE A 29 5.79 8.27 3.48
CA PHE A 29 4.58 8.61 2.73
C PHE A 29 4.87 9.38 1.43
N LEU A 30 5.83 10.31 1.47
CA LEU A 30 6.19 11.12 0.30
C LEU A 30 6.90 10.32 -0.81
N ARG A 31 7.40 9.11 -0.52
CA ARG A 31 7.97 8.20 -1.53
C ARG A 31 6.92 7.40 -2.28
N LEU A 32 5.69 7.35 -1.79
CA LEU A 32 4.65 6.50 -2.37
C LEU A 32 4.12 7.08 -3.69
N PRO A 33 3.80 6.22 -4.68
CA PRO A 33 3.15 6.67 -5.91
C PRO A 33 1.72 7.17 -5.62
N TYR A 34 1.36 8.33 -6.17
CA TYR A 34 0.01 8.88 -6.02
C TYR A 34 -0.95 8.31 -7.07
N PHE A 35 -2.16 7.94 -6.62
CA PHE A 35 -3.31 7.63 -7.46
C PHE A 35 -4.59 7.73 -6.63
N ASP A 36 -5.74 7.81 -7.30
CA ASP A 36 -7.03 7.83 -6.62
C ASP A 36 -7.20 6.59 -5.74
N HIS A 37 -7.77 6.77 -4.54
CA HIS A 37 -8.00 5.68 -3.59
C HIS A 37 -6.75 4.99 -3.02
N ILE A 38 -5.55 5.58 -3.17
CA ILE A 38 -4.28 5.11 -2.57
C ILE A 38 -4.42 4.70 -1.09
N HIS A 39 -5.27 5.38 -0.31
CA HIS A 39 -5.52 5.09 1.11
C HIS A 39 -5.92 3.63 1.41
N ARG A 40 -6.46 2.89 0.43
CA ARG A 40 -6.82 1.46 0.54
C ARG A 40 -5.64 0.51 0.37
N TYR A 41 -4.52 1.02 -0.14
CA TYR A 41 -3.33 0.26 -0.51
C TYR A 41 -2.08 0.71 0.26
N LEU A 42 -2.20 1.71 1.14
CA LEU A 42 -1.08 2.21 1.95
C LEU A 42 -0.33 1.09 2.70
N PRO A 43 -0.97 0.11 3.36
CA PRO A 43 -0.22 -1.00 3.98
C PRO A 43 0.64 -1.78 2.99
N ALA A 44 0.11 -2.09 1.81
CA ALA A 44 0.82 -2.83 0.77
C ALA A 44 1.97 -2.02 0.17
N LEU A 45 1.78 -0.71 0.00
CA LEU A 45 2.78 0.22 -0.52
C LEU A 45 3.90 0.48 0.49
N MET A 46 3.59 0.61 1.78
CA MET A 46 4.59 0.75 2.83
C MET A 46 5.50 -0.48 2.89
N ARG A 47 4.94 -1.69 2.85
CA ARG A 47 5.72 -2.94 2.76
C ARG A 47 6.57 -3.01 1.50
N ARG A 48 6.05 -2.54 0.37
CA ARG A 48 6.80 -2.48 -0.91
C ARG A 48 8.05 -1.60 -0.79
N GLU A 49 7.94 -0.48 -0.07
CA GLU A 49 9.06 0.44 0.19
C GLU A 49 9.96 -0.01 1.35
N GLY A 50 9.76 -1.23 1.88
CA GLY A 50 10.61 -1.83 2.92
C GLY A 50 10.24 -1.45 4.36
N TYR A 51 9.12 -0.77 4.58
CA TYR A 51 8.67 -0.43 5.93
C TYR A 51 7.84 -1.55 6.55
N GLU A 52 7.98 -1.71 7.87
CA GLU A 52 7.10 -2.55 8.66
C GLU A 52 5.73 -1.88 8.84
N VAL A 53 4.70 -2.72 8.94
CA VAL A 53 3.31 -2.27 9.12
C VAL A 53 2.66 -3.08 10.22
N GLU A 54 2.26 -2.39 11.28
CA GLU A 54 1.56 -2.96 12.42
C GLU A 54 0.09 -2.54 12.46
N PHE A 55 -0.75 -3.36 13.09
CA PHE A 55 -2.19 -3.14 13.21
C PHE A 55 -2.60 -3.16 14.68
N GLN A 56 -3.05 -2.01 15.19
CA GLN A 56 -3.55 -1.90 16.55
C GLN A 56 -5.09 -1.90 16.56
N PRO A 57 -5.75 -2.71 17.40
CA PRO A 57 -7.20 -2.65 17.58
C PRO A 57 -7.61 -1.26 18.11
N VAL A 58 -8.67 -0.71 17.52
CA VAL A 58 -9.26 0.57 17.90
C VAL A 58 -10.75 0.40 18.22
N GLY A 59 -11.25 1.17 19.18
CA GLY A 59 -12.66 1.15 19.56
C GLY A 59 -13.53 1.76 18.46
N HIS A 60 -14.38 0.94 17.83
CA HIS A 60 -15.38 1.42 16.88
C HIS A 60 -16.63 1.92 17.62
N ARG A 61 -17.13 3.11 17.27
CA ARG A 61 -18.42 3.62 17.73
C ARG A 61 -19.45 3.52 16.62
N PRO A 62 -20.66 2.97 16.87
CA PRO A 62 -21.71 2.92 15.87
C PRO A 62 -22.17 4.34 15.51
N ARG A 63 -22.50 4.55 14.24
CA ARG A 63 -23.07 5.82 13.77
C ARG A 63 -24.49 5.95 14.34
N ALA A 64 -24.75 7.02 15.08
CA ALA A 64 -26.08 7.29 15.66
C ALA A 64 -27.07 7.95 14.68
N HIS A 65 -26.58 8.77 13.73
CA HIS A 65 -27.41 9.54 12.81
C HIS A 65 -26.84 9.59 11.38
N GLY A 66 -27.73 9.78 10.40
CA GLY A 66 -27.40 9.91 8.98
C GLY A 66 -27.36 8.59 8.20
N GLN A 67 -27.53 8.67 6.87
CA GLN A 67 -27.48 7.53 5.97
C GLN A 67 -26.10 7.40 5.31
N SER A 68 -25.70 6.18 4.97
CA SER A 68 -24.45 5.92 4.25
C SER A 68 -24.53 6.49 2.84
N LYS A 69 -23.61 7.38 2.48
CA LYS A 69 -23.46 7.92 1.11
C LYS A 69 -22.65 6.98 0.18
N TYR A 70 -22.33 5.79 0.65
CA TYR A 70 -21.47 4.85 -0.08
C TYR A 70 -22.28 3.84 -0.87
N THR A 71 -22.23 3.92 -2.19
CA THR A 71 -22.78 2.91 -3.10
C THR A 71 -21.75 1.82 -3.39
N ASN A 72 -22.16 0.56 -3.26
CA ASN A 72 -21.25 -0.59 -3.32
C ASN A 72 -20.71 -0.85 -4.73
N TRP A 73 -21.52 -0.61 -5.77
CA TRP A 73 -21.18 -0.96 -7.16
C TRP A 73 -20.08 -0.10 -7.79
N GLY A 74 -20.15 1.23 -7.65
CA GLY A 74 -19.10 2.12 -8.14
C GLY A 74 -17.77 1.89 -7.41
N ARG A 75 -17.84 1.66 -6.09
CA ARG A 75 -16.69 1.33 -5.25
C ARG A 75 -16.01 0.03 -5.66
N LEU A 76 -16.77 -1.00 -6.02
CA LEU A 76 -16.22 -2.30 -6.41
C LEU A 76 -15.40 -2.20 -7.70
N ARG A 77 -15.94 -1.54 -8.73
CA ARG A 77 -15.24 -1.38 -10.03
C ARG A 77 -13.93 -0.60 -9.90
N ALA A 78 -13.96 0.53 -9.19
CA ALA A 78 -12.75 1.32 -8.93
C ALA A 78 -11.71 0.50 -8.16
N SER A 79 -12.13 -0.17 -7.07
CA SER A 79 -11.23 -1.01 -6.27
C SER A 79 -10.58 -2.12 -7.08
N PHE A 80 -11.30 -2.74 -8.02
CA PHE A 80 -10.74 -3.82 -8.84
C PHE A 80 -9.64 -3.31 -9.77
N ARG A 81 -9.85 -2.17 -10.45
CA ARG A 81 -8.84 -1.55 -11.32
C ARG A 81 -7.60 -1.15 -10.53
N ASP A 82 -7.78 -0.50 -9.40
CA ASP A 82 -6.67 -0.05 -8.54
C ASP A 82 -5.88 -1.25 -8.00
N LEU A 83 -6.55 -2.35 -7.65
CA LEU A 83 -5.90 -3.57 -7.17
C LEU A 83 -4.95 -4.13 -8.23
N LEU A 84 -5.41 -4.26 -9.48
CA LEU A 84 -4.54 -4.71 -10.58
C LEU A 84 -3.34 -3.77 -10.77
N GLY A 85 -3.57 -2.45 -10.70
CA GLY A 85 -2.50 -1.46 -10.78
C GLY A 85 -1.47 -1.59 -9.65
N VAL A 86 -1.91 -1.78 -8.41
CA VAL A 86 -1.02 -1.95 -7.26
C VAL A 86 -0.26 -3.28 -7.32
N VAL A 87 -0.89 -4.37 -7.77
CA VAL A 87 -0.20 -5.65 -7.98
C VAL A 87 0.92 -5.48 -9.01
N TRP A 88 0.64 -4.82 -10.13
CA TRP A 88 1.65 -4.51 -11.13
C TRP A 88 2.78 -3.62 -10.58
N LEU A 89 2.43 -2.58 -9.80
CA LEU A 89 3.41 -1.68 -9.16
C LEU A 89 4.30 -2.42 -8.15
N LYS A 90 3.73 -3.34 -7.36
CA LYS A 90 4.49 -4.18 -6.43
C LYS A 90 5.45 -5.09 -7.19
N ALA A 91 5.00 -5.75 -8.25
CA ALA A 91 5.83 -6.65 -9.06
C ALA A 91 6.98 -5.93 -9.78
N ARG A 92 6.81 -4.64 -10.08
CA ARG A 92 7.83 -3.80 -10.75
C ARG A 92 8.75 -3.06 -9.78
N ALA A 93 8.50 -3.11 -8.48
CA ALA A 93 9.36 -2.47 -7.50
C ALA A 93 10.75 -3.10 -7.54
N ARG A 94 11.76 -2.25 -7.78
CA ARG A 94 13.17 -2.59 -7.64
C ARG A 94 13.63 -1.88 -6.38
N THR A 95 13.99 -2.62 -5.34
CA THR A 95 14.62 -2.04 -4.14
C THR A 95 16.13 -2.27 -4.29
N PRO A 96 16.90 -1.29 -4.84
CA PRO A 96 18.35 -1.44 -4.91
C PRO A 96 18.91 -1.51 -3.48
N ALA A 97 19.60 -2.61 -3.15
CA ALA A 97 20.10 -2.87 -1.81
C ALA A 97 21.23 -1.90 -1.41
N THR A 98 22.06 -1.50 -2.39
CA THR A 98 23.14 -0.53 -2.24
C THR A 98 23.35 0.17 -3.57
N ILE A 99 23.27 1.50 -3.58
CA ILE A 99 23.67 2.31 -4.74
C ILE A 99 25.05 2.87 -4.41
N SER A 100 26.08 2.36 -5.08
CA SER A 100 27.42 2.95 -5.04
C SER A 100 27.69 3.64 -6.38
N GLU A 101 28.15 4.88 -6.33
CA GLU A 101 28.73 5.51 -7.52
C GLU A 101 30.06 4.80 -7.83
N LEU A 102 30.23 4.36 -9.07
CA LEU A 102 31.52 3.85 -9.52
C LEU A 102 32.44 5.06 -9.69
N GLU A 103 33.53 5.09 -8.92
CA GLU A 103 34.59 6.06 -9.11
C GLU A 103 35.10 5.97 -10.56
N PRO A 104 35.30 7.09 -11.28
CA PRO A 104 35.77 7.05 -12.66
C PRO A 104 37.14 6.35 -12.74
N GLY A 105 37.17 5.17 -13.38
CA GLY A 105 38.41 4.38 -13.56
C GLY A 105 38.57 3.15 -12.66
N GLY A 106 37.55 2.77 -11.89
CA GLY A 106 37.53 1.50 -11.14
C GLY A 106 37.43 0.28 -12.06
N ASP A 107 38.19 -0.78 -11.74
CA ASP A 107 38.24 -2.04 -12.48
C ASP A 107 36.87 -2.75 -12.46
N TYR A 108 36.42 -3.23 -13.61
CA TYR A 108 35.05 -3.71 -13.83
C TYR A 108 34.85 -5.18 -13.42
N ASP A 109 35.89 -5.84 -12.93
CA ASP A 109 35.97 -7.32 -12.84
C ASP A 109 35.79 -7.88 -11.41
N THR A 110 35.31 -7.08 -10.44
CA THR A 110 35.23 -7.48 -9.02
C THR A 110 33.85 -7.39 -8.36
N ILE A 111 32.76 -7.53 -9.13
CA ILE A 111 31.39 -7.71 -8.58
C ILE A 111 30.80 -9.04 -9.03
#